data_AF-A0A971S1M9-F1
#
_entry.id   AF-A0A971S1M9-F1
#
_cell.length_a   1.000
_cell.length_b   1.000
_cell.length_c   1.000
_cell.angle_alpha   90.00
_cell.angle_beta   90.00
_cell.angle_gamma   90.00
#
_symmetry.space_group_name_H-M   'P 1'
#
loop_
_entity.id
_entity.type
_entity.pdbx_description
1 polymer ?
#
loop_
_entity_poly.entity_id
_entity_poly.type
_entity_poly.pdbx_seq_one_letter_code
_entity_poly.pdbx_strand_id
1 'polypeptide(L)'
;MSTFLERLRQRVNDRGLMASLRCALVDSKKHRAWPALNRIGVSITNETESLVAGLFATHPEETNTGNFGTTCKAIEAARGESPGNNDKLTPTERRFQHLLAAEWGDELFQRIIRMIFMAKSQGVRVNYEQLSTDLRQFRQWGDQIRTRWAAAYWAQDSAPIAEEDV
;
A
#
# COMPACT_ATOMS: atom_id res chain seq x y z
N MET A 1 7.93 15.37 -2.04
CA MET A 1 8.99 14.42 -1.64
C MET A 1 9.09 14.39 -0.13
N SER A 2 8.74 13.25 0.46
CA SER A 2 8.86 13.00 1.88
C SER A 2 10.33 12.79 2.27
N THR A 3 10.83 13.59 3.22
CA THR A 3 12.22 13.53 3.71
C THR A 3 12.58 12.19 4.35
N PHE A 4 11.62 11.44 4.89
CA PHE A 4 11.89 10.10 5.46
C PHE A 4 12.04 9.03 4.38
N LEU A 5 11.28 9.10 3.27
CA LEU A 5 11.39 8.15 2.16
C LEU A 5 12.74 8.28 1.45
N GLU A 6 13.24 9.51 1.29
CA GLU A 6 14.58 9.74 0.77
C GLU A 6 15.67 9.06 1.62
N ARG A 7 15.56 9.15 2.94
CA ARG A 7 16.48 8.45 3.85
C ARG A 7 16.36 6.93 3.75
N LEU A 8 15.15 6.40 3.55
CA LEU A 8 14.94 4.97 3.30
C LEU A 8 15.60 4.52 2.00
N ARG A 9 15.41 5.26 0.90
CA ARG A 9 16.04 5.00 -0.41
C ARG A 9 17.56 4.98 -0.31
N GLN A 10 18.16 5.94 0.39
CA GLN A 10 19.61 6.00 0.63
C GLN A 10 20.15 4.78 1.39
N ARG A 11 19.32 4.08 2.16
CA ARG A 11 19.70 2.95 3.01
C ARG A 11 19.18 1.60 2.50
N VAL A 12 18.63 1.54 1.29
CA VAL A 12 18.05 0.29 0.73
C VAL A 12 19.05 -0.88 0.70
N ASN A 13 20.34 -0.60 0.53
CA ASN A 13 21.41 -1.60 0.50
C ASN A 13 21.90 -2.02 1.91
N ASP A 14 21.48 -1.34 2.98
CA ASP A 14 21.78 -1.73 4.35
C ASP A 14 20.85 -2.87 4.79
N ARG A 15 21.29 -4.11 4.55
CA ARG A 15 20.51 -5.32 4.85
C ARG A 15 20.14 -5.45 6.32
N GLY A 16 21.01 -4.99 7.22
CA GLY A 16 20.79 -5.04 8.67
C GLY A 16 19.69 -4.08 9.08
N LEU A 17 19.76 -2.83 8.60
CA LEU A 17 18.74 -1.82 8.81
C LEU A 17 17.39 -2.26 8.23
N MET A 18 17.37 -2.77 7.00
CA MET A 18 16.13 -3.25 6.37
C MET A 18 15.53 -4.45 7.11
N ALA A 19 16.35 -5.37 7.63
CA ALA A 19 15.86 -6.48 8.46
C ALA A 19 15.22 -5.98 9.77
N SER A 20 15.82 -4.99 10.42
CA SER A 20 15.24 -4.35 11.61
C SER A 20 13.92 -3.63 11.29
N LEU A 21 13.84 -2.89 10.19
CA LEU A 21 12.61 -2.19 9.79
C LEU A 21 11.44 -3.15 9.51
N ARG A 22 11.68 -4.31 8.91
CA ARG A 22 10.62 -5.33 8.72
C ARG A 22 9.98 -5.79 10.03
N CYS A 23 10.70 -5.70 11.15
CA CYS A 23 10.16 -6.03 12.47
C CYS A 23 9.04 -5.07 12.92
N ALA A 24 8.91 -3.88 12.31
CA ALA A 24 7.83 -2.94 12.58
C ALA A 24 6.44 -3.49 12.17
N LEU A 25 6.40 -4.43 11.21
CA LEU A 25 5.17 -5.06 10.72
C LEU A 25 4.65 -6.17 11.65
N VAL A 26 5.43 -6.56 12.66
CA VAL A 26 5.11 -7.68 13.56
C VAL A 26 4.97 -7.13 14.97
N ASP A 27 3.75 -7.17 15.53
CA ASP A 27 3.45 -6.54 16.83
C ASP A 27 4.40 -6.97 17.95
N SER A 28 4.68 -8.27 18.05
CA SER A 28 5.60 -8.83 19.06
C SER A 28 7.06 -8.41 18.89
N LYS A 29 7.44 -7.87 17.73
CA LYS A 29 8.83 -7.51 17.38
C LYS A 29 9.02 -6.02 17.10
N LYS A 30 7.99 -5.17 17.25
CA LYS A 30 8.07 -3.72 17.00
C LYS A 30 9.25 -3.05 17.69
N HIS A 31 9.56 -3.45 18.93
CA HIS A 31 10.70 -2.94 19.69
C HIS A 31 12.06 -3.11 18.99
N ARG A 32 12.22 -4.14 18.16
CA ARG A 32 13.46 -4.38 17.39
C ARG A 32 13.63 -3.40 16.23
N ALA A 33 12.54 -2.78 15.77
CA ALA A 33 12.57 -1.79 14.70
C ALA A 33 12.93 -0.39 15.22
N TRP A 34 12.72 -0.09 16.50
CA TRP A 34 12.92 1.25 17.07
C TRP A 34 14.31 1.85 16.81
N PRO A 35 15.44 1.12 16.96
CA PRO A 35 16.74 1.68 16.64
C PRO A 35 16.87 2.06 15.16
N ALA A 36 16.30 1.26 14.26
CA ALA A 36 16.33 1.52 12.83
C ALA A 36 15.43 2.71 12.44
N LEU A 37 14.23 2.80 13.04
CA LEU A 37 13.32 3.94 12.86
C LEU A 37 13.96 5.25 13.31
N ASN A 38 14.61 5.27 14.47
CA ASN A 38 15.31 6.45 14.96
C ASN A 38 16.46 6.88 14.03
N ARG A 39 17.22 5.92 13.45
CA ARG A 39 18.31 6.20 12.51
C ARG A 39 17.84 6.86 11.21
N ILE A 40 16.62 6.59 10.77
CA ILE A 40 16.01 7.25 9.60
C ILE A 40 15.18 8.50 10.00
N GLY A 41 15.14 8.83 11.30
CA GLY A 41 14.44 9.98 11.84
C GLY A 41 12.91 9.84 11.87
N VAL A 42 12.41 8.61 11.97
CA VAL A 42 10.99 8.31 12.19
C VAL A 42 10.75 8.10 13.68
N SER A 43 9.77 8.81 14.25
CA SER A 43 9.37 8.61 15.65
C SER A 43 8.74 7.22 15.82
N ILE A 44 9.09 6.54 16.92
CA ILE A 44 8.50 5.23 17.27
C ILE A 44 6.99 5.28 17.53
N THR A 45 6.46 6.48 17.83
CA THR A 45 5.03 6.73 18.01
C THR A 45 4.30 7.03 16.70
N ASN A 46 5.04 7.25 15.61
CA ASN A 46 4.46 7.49 14.30
C ASN A 46 4.16 6.14 13.63
N GLU A 47 2.95 5.62 13.89
CA GLU A 47 2.48 4.34 13.37
C GLU A 47 2.49 4.30 11.84
N THR A 48 2.10 5.39 11.18
CA THR A 48 2.04 5.48 9.71
C THR A 48 3.41 5.38 9.08
N GLU A 49 4.37 6.18 9.52
CA GLU A 49 5.73 6.14 8.96
C GLU A 49 6.45 4.85 9.34
N SER A 50 6.19 4.30 10.54
CA SER A 50 6.73 3.01 10.97
C SER A 50 6.22 1.87 10.09
N LEU A 51 4.91 1.86 9.78
CA LEU A 51 4.31 0.91 8.85
C LEU A 51 4.94 1.03 7.47
N VAL A 52 4.98 2.24 6.90
CA VAL A 52 5.51 2.47 5.55
C VAL A 52 7.00 2.08 5.47
N ALA A 53 7.79 2.37 6.50
CA ALA A 53 9.20 1.95 6.55
C ALA A 53 9.35 0.42 6.56
N GLY A 54 8.51 -0.29 7.31
CA GLY A 54 8.49 -1.76 7.31
C GLY A 54 8.03 -2.36 5.99
N LEU A 55 7.03 -1.76 5.34
CA LEU A 55 6.54 -2.16 4.02
C LEU A 55 7.61 -1.97 2.95
N PHE A 56 8.22 -0.79 2.88
CA PHE A 56 9.33 -0.49 1.97
C PHE A 56 10.51 -1.45 2.17
N ALA A 57 10.88 -1.74 3.43
CA ALA A 57 11.94 -2.68 3.72
C ALA A 57 11.62 -4.11 3.23
N THR A 58 10.35 -4.46 3.11
CA THR A 58 9.91 -5.77 2.60
C THR A 58 9.89 -5.83 1.08
N HIS A 59 9.51 -4.74 0.43
CA HIS A 59 9.30 -4.58 -1.00
C HIS A 59 9.76 -3.19 -1.44
N PRO A 60 11.06 -2.98 -1.72
CA PRO A 60 11.58 -1.65 -2.04
C PRO A 60 11.21 -1.16 -3.45
N GLU A 61 10.62 -2.01 -4.30
CA GLU A 61 10.21 -1.67 -5.66
C GLU A 61 9.06 -0.65 -5.63
N GLU A 62 9.42 0.62 -5.83
CA GLU A 62 8.48 1.74 -5.75
C GLU A 62 8.13 2.35 -7.12
N THR A 63 7.04 3.10 -7.15
CA THR A 63 6.67 4.01 -8.24
C THR A 63 6.24 5.35 -7.66
N ASN A 64 6.29 6.42 -8.46
CA ASN A 64 5.84 7.76 -8.03
C ASN A 64 4.47 8.13 -8.61
N THR A 65 3.80 7.19 -9.26
CA THR A 65 2.52 7.41 -9.97
C THR A 65 1.40 6.59 -9.36
N GLY A 66 0.18 7.14 -9.37
CA GLY A 66 -1.02 6.47 -8.89
C GLY A 66 -1.11 6.41 -7.36
N ASN A 67 -2.21 5.83 -6.86
CA ASN A 67 -2.48 5.63 -5.44
C ASN A 67 -2.60 4.12 -5.11
N PHE A 68 -3.01 3.79 -3.87
CA PHE A 68 -3.11 2.39 -3.47
C PHE A 68 -4.13 1.57 -4.29
N GLY A 69 -5.19 2.20 -4.78
CA GLY A 69 -6.14 1.58 -5.71
C GLY A 69 -5.48 1.14 -7.03
N THR A 70 -4.64 1.99 -7.62
CA THR A 70 -3.87 1.62 -8.82
C THR A 70 -2.92 0.45 -8.58
N THR A 71 -2.33 0.38 -7.38
CA THR A 71 -1.47 -0.74 -6.98
C THR A 71 -2.28 -2.03 -6.91
N CYS A 72 -3.46 -2.00 -6.27
CA CYS A 72 -4.34 -3.16 -6.18
C CYS A 72 -4.83 -3.64 -7.55
N LYS A 73 -5.15 -2.72 -8.47
CA LYS A 73 -5.54 -3.07 -9.83
C LYS A 73 -4.39 -3.73 -10.62
N ALA A 74 -3.18 -3.20 -10.46
CA ALA A 74 -1.98 -3.81 -11.05
C ALA A 74 -1.70 -5.22 -10.51
N ILE A 75 -2.00 -5.48 -9.22
CA ILE A 75 -1.93 -6.83 -8.64
C ILE A 75 -2.93 -7.77 -9.28
N GLU A 76 -4.18 -7.35 -9.45
CA GLU A 76 -5.23 -8.14 -10.10
C GLU A 76 -4.81 -8.54 -11.54
N ALA A 77 -4.35 -7.55 -12.31
CA ALA A 77 -3.86 -7.77 -13.67
C ALA A 77 -2.65 -8.70 -13.73
N ALA A 78 -1.66 -8.53 -12.84
CA ALA A 78 -0.47 -9.38 -12.79
C ALA A 78 -0.79 -10.84 -12.43
N ARG A 79 -1.88 -11.08 -11.70
CA ARG A 79 -2.37 -12.43 -11.36
C ARG A 79 -3.18 -13.08 -12.49
N GLY A 80 -3.40 -12.38 -13.61
CA GLY A 80 -4.21 -12.86 -14.72
C GLY A 80 -5.67 -13.08 -14.34
N GLU A 81 -6.16 -12.38 -13.31
CA GLU A 81 -7.56 -12.47 -12.91
C GLU A 81 -8.40 -11.69 -13.94
N SER A 82 -9.29 -12.38 -14.65
CA SER A 82 -10.25 -11.73 -15.54
C SER A 82 -11.11 -10.75 -14.72
N PRO A 83 -11.43 -9.56 -15.25
CA PRO A 83 -12.31 -8.61 -14.56
C PRO A 83 -13.57 -9.33 -14.07
N GLY A 84 -13.87 -9.19 -12.79
CA GLY A 84 -15.07 -9.80 -12.23
C GLY A 84 -16.29 -9.29 -12.97
N ASN A 85 -17.20 -10.18 -13.36
CA ASN A 85 -18.54 -9.75 -13.76
C ASN A 85 -19.34 -9.45 -12.48
N ASN A 86 -20.47 -8.74 -12.57
CA ASN A 86 -21.26 -8.29 -11.39
C ASN A 86 -21.58 -9.41 -10.37
N ASP A 87 -21.63 -10.67 -10.80
CA ASP A 87 -21.88 -11.85 -9.96
C ASP A 87 -20.62 -12.57 -9.41
N LYS A 88 -19.41 -12.25 -9.90
CA LYS A 88 -18.16 -12.93 -9.50
C LYS A 88 -16.99 -11.97 -9.38
N LEU A 89 -16.85 -11.38 -8.19
CA LEU A 89 -15.66 -10.64 -7.78
C LEU A 89 -14.41 -11.53 -7.84
N THR A 90 -13.31 -10.96 -8.35
CA THR A 90 -12.00 -11.63 -8.29
C THR A 90 -11.54 -11.77 -6.83
N PRO A 91 -10.65 -12.73 -6.52
CA PRO A 91 -10.04 -12.81 -5.19
C PRO A 91 -9.34 -11.52 -4.76
N THR A 92 -8.73 -10.78 -5.69
CA THR A 92 -8.06 -9.50 -5.41
C THR A 92 -9.08 -8.40 -5.13
N GLU A 93 -10.13 -8.30 -5.95
CA GLU A 93 -11.19 -7.32 -5.79
C GLU A 93 -11.92 -7.48 -4.46
N ARG A 94 -12.27 -8.71 -4.06
CA ARG A 94 -12.87 -8.98 -2.75
C ARG A 94 -11.99 -8.50 -1.59
N ARG A 95 -10.68 -8.75 -1.67
CA ARG A 95 -9.72 -8.27 -0.66
C ARG A 95 -9.65 -6.75 -0.63
N PHE A 96 -9.71 -6.12 -1.81
CA PHE A 96 -9.70 -4.67 -1.94
C PHE A 96 -10.97 -4.03 -1.37
N GLN A 97 -12.16 -4.58 -1.64
CA GLN A 97 -13.42 -4.13 -1.03
C GLN A 97 -13.35 -4.19 0.50
N HIS A 98 -12.82 -5.29 1.06
CA HIS A 98 -12.66 -5.37 2.51
C HIS A 98 -11.60 -4.41 3.06
N LEU A 99 -10.64 -3.97 2.25
CA LEU A 99 -9.68 -2.93 2.63
C LEU A 99 -10.34 -1.55 2.65
N LEU A 100 -11.24 -1.26 1.71
CA LEU A 100 -12.02 -0.03 1.70
C LEU A 100 -12.96 0.05 2.90
N ALA A 101 -13.55 -1.08 3.31
CA ALA A 101 -14.42 -1.15 4.49
C ALA A 101 -13.67 -1.15 5.83
N ALA A 102 -12.34 -1.22 5.82
CA ALA A 102 -11.55 -1.36 7.04
C ALA A 102 -11.48 -0.06 7.83
N GLU A 103 -11.59 -0.17 9.15
CA GLU A 103 -11.44 0.97 10.03
C GLU A 103 -9.98 1.34 10.26
N TRP A 104 -9.74 2.62 10.55
CA TRP A 104 -8.40 3.12 10.81
C TRP A 104 -7.75 2.39 11.99
N GLY A 105 -6.48 2.04 11.85
CA GLY A 105 -5.69 1.35 12.88
C GLY A 105 -5.24 -0.01 12.40
N ASP A 106 -5.17 -0.98 13.32
CA ASP A 106 -4.61 -2.30 13.07
C ASP A 106 -5.33 -3.04 11.93
N GLU A 107 -6.66 -2.89 11.81
CA GLU A 107 -7.42 -3.56 10.75
C GLU A 107 -6.96 -3.10 9.35
N LEU A 108 -6.98 -1.79 9.10
CA LEU A 108 -6.50 -1.21 7.85
C LEU A 108 -5.04 -1.58 7.59
N PHE A 109 -4.18 -1.47 8.61
CA PHE A 109 -2.75 -1.74 8.46
C PHE A 109 -2.48 -3.19 8.09
N GLN A 110 -3.15 -4.15 8.74
CA GLN A 110 -3.02 -5.57 8.41
C GLN A 110 -3.49 -5.88 6.99
N ARG A 111 -4.56 -5.22 6.52
CA ARG A 111 -5.04 -5.38 5.14
C ARG A 111 -4.07 -4.80 4.12
N ILE A 112 -3.48 -3.64 4.39
CA ILE A 112 -2.43 -3.04 3.55
C ILE A 112 -1.20 -3.95 3.50
N ILE A 113 -0.73 -4.48 4.64
CA ILE A 113 0.41 -5.41 4.70
C ILE A 113 0.17 -6.62 3.78
N ARG A 114 -1.02 -7.22 3.86
CA ARG A 114 -1.38 -8.37 3.00
C ARG A 114 -1.35 -8.02 1.51
N MET A 115 -1.84 -6.84 1.14
CA MET A 115 -1.82 -6.38 -0.25
C MET A 115 -0.40 -6.08 -0.74
N ILE A 116 0.47 -5.50 0.09
CA ILE A 116 1.88 -5.26 -0.25
C ILE A 116 2.66 -6.58 -0.40
N PHE A 117 2.39 -7.59 0.44
CA PHE A 117 3.00 -8.91 0.26
C PHE A 117 2.54 -9.58 -1.04
N MET A 118 1.31 -9.30 -1.47
CA MET A 118 0.83 -9.72 -2.79
C MET A 118 1.52 -8.94 -3.91
N ALA A 119 1.67 -7.62 -3.78
CA ALA A 119 2.42 -6.80 -4.72
C ALA A 119 3.84 -7.35 -4.92
N LYS A 120 4.50 -7.71 -3.81
CA LYS A 120 5.82 -8.34 -3.82
C LYS A 120 5.84 -9.66 -4.58
N SER A 121 4.89 -10.56 -4.34
CA SER A 121 4.88 -11.86 -5.02
C SER A 121 4.61 -11.74 -6.52
N GLN A 122 3.97 -10.64 -6.94
CA GLN A 122 3.65 -10.36 -8.35
C GLN A 122 4.62 -9.36 -9.01
N GLY A 123 5.63 -8.84 -8.29
CA GLY A 123 6.55 -7.83 -8.81
C GLY A 123 5.92 -6.46 -9.12
N VAL A 124 4.78 -6.15 -8.50
CA VAL A 124 4.05 -4.88 -8.70
C VAL A 124 4.69 -3.78 -7.86
N ARG A 125 5.00 -2.64 -8.49
CA ARG A 125 5.58 -1.46 -7.82
C ARG A 125 4.53 -0.72 -6.99
N VAL A 126 4.96 -0.12 -5.87
CA VAL A 126 4.07 0.56 -4.92
C VAL A 126 4.41 2.05 -4.80
N ASN A 127 3.39 2.92 -4.79
CA ASN A 127 3.61 4.34 -4.49
C ASN A 127 3.60 4.60 -2.98
N TYR A 128 4.77 4.45 -2.33
CA TYR A 128 4.93 4.67 -0.89
C TYR A 128 4.76 6.12 -0.46
N GLU A 129 5.04 7.08 -1.35
CA GLU A 129 4.84 8.50 -1.06
C GLU A 129 3.35 8.84 -0.98
N GLN A 130 2.57 8.39 -1.96
CA GLN A 130 1.12 8.55 -1.94
C GLN A 130 0.49 7.75 -0.79
N LEU A 131 0.91 6.49 -0.58
CA LEU A 131 0.40 5.67 0.52
C LEU A 131 0.66 6.32 1.89
N SER A 132 1.86 6.85 2.14
CA SER A 132 2.17 7.53 3.39
C SER A 132 1.33 8.79 3.59
N THR A 133 1.04 9.51 2.50
CA THR A 133 0.22 10.74 2.52
C THR A 133 -1.23 10.40 2.81
N ASP A 134 -1.78 9.42 2.09
CA ASP A 134 -3.14 8.90 2.27
C ASP A 134 -3.35 8.43 3.70
N LEU A 135 -2.43 7.61 4.24
CA LEU A 135 -2.55 7.11 5.61
C LEU A 135 -2.51 8.24 6.65
N ARG A 136 -1.63 9.24 6.49
CA ARG A 136 -1.57 10.37 7.42
C ARG A 136 -2.89 11.15 7.46
N GLN A 137 -3.55 11.25 6.31
CA GLN A 137 -4.80 11.99 6.14
C GLN A 137 -6.05 11.15 6.45
N PHE A 138 -5.93 9.82 6.48
CA PHE A 138 -7.05 8.89 6.60
C PHE A 138 -7.87 9.10 7.88
N ARG A 139 -7.24 9.50 9.00
CA ARG A 139 -7.98 9.82 10.22
C ARG A 139 -8.99 10.96 10.06
N GLN A 140 -8.74 11.88 9.13
CA GLN A 140 -9.59 13.06 8.91
C GLN A 140 -10.45 12.93 7.65
N TRP A 141 -9.93 12.28 6.61
CA TRP A 141 -10.52 12.21 5.28
C TRP A 141 -10.66 10.77 4.77
N GLY A 142 -10.87 9.81 5.68
CA GLY A 142 -10.92 8.38 5.39
C GLY A 142 -11.86 8.02 4.23
N ASP A 143 -13.09 8.53 4.25
CA ASP A 143 -14.06 8.27 3.18
C ASP A 143 -13.61 8.82 1.83
N GLN A 144 -13.03 10.03 1.81
CA GLN A 144 -12.52 10.64 0.58
C GLN A 144 -11.34 9.84 0.02
N ILE A 145 -10.47 9.33 0.89
CA ILE A 145 -9.33 8.48 0.50
C ILE A 145 -9.83 7.14 -0.03
N ARG A 146 -10.81 6.51 0.64
CA ARG A 146 -11.48 5.29 0.19
C ARG A 146 -12.09 5.51 -1.20
N THR A 147 -12.80 6.61 -1.43
CA THR A 147 -13.36 6.96 -2.74
C THR A 147 -12.28 7.17 -3.80
N ARG A 148 -11.16 7.82 -3.48
CA ARG A 148 -10.04 8.00 -4.42
C ARG A 148 -9.34 6.68 -4.76
N TRP A 149 -9.16 5.81 -3.78
CA TRP A 149 -8.64 4.45 -4.01
C TRP A 149 -9.60 3.64 -4.87
N ALA A 150 -10.90 3.67 -4.55
CA ALA A 150 -11.95 3.03 -5.33
C ALA A 150 -11.96 3.50 -6.79
N ALA A 151 -12.02 4.82 -7.01
CA ALA A 151 -12.02 5.41 -8.34
C ALA A 151 -10.80 4.97 -9.13
N ALA A 152 -9.61 4.96 -8.53
CA ALA A 152 -8.39 4.54 -9.21
C ALA A 152 -8.32 3.03 -9.51
N TYR A 153 -9.05 2.20 -8.78
CA TYR A 153 -9.16 0.76 -9.02
C TYR A 153 -10.12 0.46 -10.18
N TRP A 154 -11.34 1.00 -10.12
CA TRP A 154 -12.41 0.67 -11.07
C TRP A 154 -12.48 1.59 -12.31
N ALA A 155 -12.03 2.84 -12.24
CA ALA A 155 -12.10 3.75 -13.40
C ALA A 155 -11.15 3.34 -14.55
N GLN A 156 -10.15 2.49 -14.28
CA GLN A 156 -9.29 1.94 -15.35
C GLN A 156 -10.05 0.93 -16.24
N ASP A 157 -11.11 0.32 -15.74
CA ASP A 157 -11.98 -0.56 -16.53
C ASP A 157 -13.08 0.23 -17.27
N SER A 158 -13.29 1.49 -16.90
CA SER A 158 -14.24 2.41 -17.58
C SER A 158 -13.60 3.09 -18.80
N ALA A 159 -12.93 2.32 -19.66
CA ALA A 159 -12.72 2.77 -21.03
C ALA A 159 -14.11 2.93 -21.68
N PRO A 160 -14.34 3.99 -22.48
CA PRO A 160 -15.67 4.29 -22.99
C PRO A 160 -16.15 3.10 -23.82
N ILE A 161 -17.32 2.57 -23.44
CA ILE A 161 -18.11 1.72 -24.32
C ILE A 161 -18.33 2.58 -25.56
N ALA A 162 -17.65 2.26 -26.66
CA ALA A 162 -17.96 2.87 -27.93
C ALA A 162 -19.43 2.51 -28.19
N GLU A 163 -20.31 3.51 -28.07
CA GLU A 163 -21.67 3.44 -28.56
C GLU A 163 -21.56 3.24 -30.07
N GLU A 164 -21.57 1.98 -30.52
CA GLU A 164 -21.90 1.66 -31.90
C GLU A 164 -23.40 1.94 -32.07
N ASP A 165 -23.68 3.09 -32.69
CA ASP A 165 -25.00 3.46 -33.22
C ASP A 165 -25.60 2.29 -34.03
N VAL A 166 -26.82 1.86 -33.65
CA VAL A 166 -27.71 1.01 -34.46
C VAL A 166 -29.06 1.69 -34.60
#